data_AF-A0A8T5H6E8-F1
#
_entry.id   AF-A0A8T5H6E8-F1
#
_cell.length_a   1.000
_cell.length_b   1.000
_cell.length_c   1.000
_cell.angle_alpha   90.00
_cell.angle_beta   90.00
_cell.angle_gamma   90.00
#
_symmetry.space_group_name_H-M   'P 1'
#
loop_
_entity.id
_entity.type
_entity.pdbx_description
1 polymer ?
#
loop_
_entity_poly.entity_id
_entity_poly.type
_entity_poly.pdbx_seq_one_letter_code
_entity_poly.pdbx_strand_id
1 'polypeptide(L)'
;MRLLNKIEEARKKLTFAEYLLSQDKSEDFAVGAMKHILDAAKLTLQELTQFNSIQIESKAMITQHFNKLHDTPYKDFHRAYFKMIDSEYNSLQVSTNALKTVKDFVNQVEENRQIK
;
A
#
# COMPACT_ATOMS: atom_id res chain seq x y z
N MET A 1 -23.53 -12.14 2.16
CA MET A 1 -22.17 -12.22 1.61
C MET A 1 -21.36 -11.10 2.26
N ARG A 2 -20.49 -11.42 3.24
CA ARG A 2 -19.61 -10.40 3.85
C ARG A 2 -18.59 -10.01 2.77
N LEU A 3 -18.69 -8.79 2.25
CA LEU A 3 -17.60 -8.20 1.47
C LEU A 3 -16.32 -8.37 2.30
N LEU A 4 -15.33 -9.05 1.73
CA LEU A 4 -13.99 -9.10 2.34
C LEU A 4 -13.57 -7.66 2.60
N ASN A 5 -13.20 -7.37 3.85
CA ASN A 5 -12.69 -6.08 4.25
C ASN A 5 -11.42 -5.81 3.41
N LYS A 6 -11.36 -4.71 2.64
CA LYS A 6 -10.21 -4.40 1.77
C LYS A 6 -8.89 -4.38 2.55
N ILE A 7 -8.94 -4.00 3.83
CA ILE A 7 -7.79 -4.04 4.74
C ILE A 7 -7.32 -5.48 5.01
N GLU A 8 -8.24 -6.42 5.19
CA GLU A 8 -7.91 -7.84 5.37
C GLU A 8 -7.27 -8.42 4.11
N GLU A 9 -7.79 -8.05 2.93
CA GLU A 9 -7.20 -8.46 1.66
C GLU A 9 -5.81 -7.84 1.45
N ALA A 10 -5.63 -6.56 1.79
CA ALA A 10 -4.32 -5.90 1.79
C ALA A 10 -3.32 -6.62 2.71
N ARG A 11 -3.73 -7.03 3.92
CA ARG A 11 -2.89 -7.82 4.84
C ARG A 11 -2.46 -9.16 4.25
N LYS A 12 -3.38 -9.88 3.58
CA LYS A 12 -3.05 -11.16 2.90
C LYS A 12 -2.00 -10.94 1.81
N LYS A 13 -2.14 -9.90 1.01
CA LYS A 13 -1.16 -9.54 -0.02
C LYS A 13 0.20 -9.17 0.57
N LEU A 14 0.24 -8.39 1.66
CA LEU A 14 1.50 -8.07 2.35
C LEU A 14 2.17 -9.30 2.95
N THR A 15 1.39 -10.23 3.53
CA THR A 15 1.92 -11.50 4.08
C THR A 15 2.57 -12.33 2.97
N PHE A 16 1.96 -12.38 1.80
CA PHE A 16 2.53 -13.10 0.67
C PHE A 16 3.77 -12.41 0.09
N ALA A 17 3.78 -11.07 0.01
CA ALA A 17 4.98 -10.32 -0.37
C ALA A 17 6.14 -10.55 0.61
N GLU A 18 5.86 -10.55 1.92
CA GLU A 18 6.83 -10.84 2.97
C GLU A 18 7.40 -12.26 2.83
N TYR A 19 6.55 -13.26 2.54
CA TYR A 19 6.99 -14.61 2.21
C TYR A 19 7.96 -14.63 1.02
N LEU A 20 7.62 -13.96 -0.09
CA LEU A 20 8.44 -13.92 -1.30
C LEU A 20 9.82 -13.29 -1.04
N LEU A 21 9.87 -12.19 -0.26
CA LEU A 21 11.12 -11.50 0.08
C LEU A 21 11.97 -12.25 1.12
N SER A 22 11.41 -13.23 1.82
CA SER A 22 12.13 -14.07 2.79
C SER A 22 12.77 -15.32 2.21
N GLN A 23 12.50 -15.65 0.93
CA GLN A 23 13.07 -16.85 0.29
C GLN A 23 14.56 -16.68 -0.01
N ASP A 24 15.31 -17.78 -0.08
CA ASP A 24 16.74 -17.78 -0.42
C ASP A 24 17.07 -17.14 -1.79
N LYS A 25 16.07 -17.05 -2.69
CA LYS A 25 16.14 -16.37 -4.00
C LYS A 25 15.32 -15.08 -4.02
N SER A 26 15.31 -14.31 -2.94
CA SER A 26 14.46 -13.13 -2.76
C SER A 26 14.64 -12.05 -3.84
N GLU A 27 15.83 -11.96 -4.46
CA GLU A 27 16.08 -11.08 -5.61
C GLU A 27 15.22 -11.43 -6.83
N ASP A 28 15.09 -12.72 -7.16
CA ASP A 28 14.27 -13.21 -8.28
C ASP A 28 12.76 -12.92 -8.05
N PHE A 29 12.37 -12.82 -6.78
CA PHE A 29 10.97 -12.59 -6.38
C PHE A 29 10.64 -11.13 -6.10
N ALA A 30 11.61 -10.22 -6.12
CA ALA A 30 11.41 -8.81 -5.77
C ALA A 30 10.30 -8.16 -6.60
N VAL A 31 10.27 -8.40 -7.92
CA VAL A 31 9.23 -7.89 -8.82
C VAL A 31 7.85 -8.43 -8.47
N GLY A 32 7.75 -9.72 -8.14
CA GLY A 32 6.50 -10.35 -7.70
C GLY A 32 6.01 -9.79 -6.38
N ALA A 33 6.90 -9.66 -5.40
CA ALA A 33 6.60 -9.06 -4.11
C ALA A 33 6.11 -7.61 -4.25
N MET A 34 6.76 -6.81 -5.10
CA MET A 34 6.36 -5.42 -5.35
C MET A 34 4.94 -5.31 -5.91
N LYS A 35 4.53 -6.21 -6.81
CA LYS A 35 3.14 -6.25 -7.31
C LYS A 35 2.14 -6.43 -6.17
N HIS A 36 2.41 -7.37 -5.26
CA HIS A 36 1.54 -7.60 -4.10
C HIS A 36 1.54 -6.41 -3.12
N ILE A 37 2.69 -5.76 -2.93
CA ILE A 37 2.80 -4.55 -2.10
C ILE A 37 1.98 -3.39 -2.69
N LEU A 38 2.07 -3.16 -4.00
CA LEU A 38 1.31 -2.13 -4.69
C LEU A 38 -0.19 -2.41 -4.65
N ASP A 39 -0.61 -3.64 -4.88
CA ASP A 39 -2.00 -4.04 -4.75
C ASP A 39 -2.54 -3.79 -3.33
N ALA A 40 -1.77 -4.11 -2.30
CA ALA A 40 -2.14 -3.83 -0.91
C ALA A 40 -2.29 -2.33 -0.65
N ALA A 41 -1.38 -1.51 -1.18
CA ALA A 41 -1.48 -0.06 -1.12
C ALA A 41 -2.75 0.45 -1.82
N LYS A 42 -3.06 -0.06 -3.02
CA LYS A 42 -4.26 0.29 -3.78
C LYS A 42 -5.53 -0.04 -3.01
N LEU A 43 -5.66 -1.26 -2.48
CA LEU A 43 -6.82 -1.67 -1.67
C LEU A 43 -7.03 -0.77 -0.45
N THR A 44 -5.94 -0.43 0.24
CA THR A 44 -5.96 0.43 1.43
C THR A 44 -6.33 1.87 1.07
N LEU A 45 -5.82 2.40 -0.05
CA LEU A 45 -6.21 3.70 -0.58
C LEU A 45 -7.70 3.72 -0.95
N GLN A 46 -8.22 2.68 -1.61
CA GLN A 46 -9.65 2.58 -1.92
C GLN A 46 -10.50 2.55 -0.66
N GLU A 47 -10.04 1.89 0.40
CA GLU A 47 -10.76 1.87 1.67
C GLU A 47 -10.72 3.23 2.39
N LEU A 48 -9.56 3.87 2.43
CA LEU A 48 -9.40 5.18 3.06
C LEU A 48 -10.20 6.27 2.34
N THR A 49 -10.14 6.28 1.00
CA THR A 49 -10.67 7.37 0.17
C THR A 49 -12.06 7.11 -0.38
N GLN A 50 -12.52 5.85 -0.37
CA GLN A 50 -13.73 5.38 -1.08
C GLN A 50 -13.67 5.60 -2.60
N PHE A 51 -12.47 5.82 -3.15
CA PHE A 51 -12.25 5.94 -4.58
C PHE A 51 -12.27 4.57 -5.27
N ASN A 52 -12.66 4.55 -6.54
CA ASN A 52 -12.54 3.37 -7.40
C ASN A 52 -11.12 3.20 -7.95
N SER A 53 -10.87 2.09 -8.66
CA SER A 53 -9.55 1.76 -9.22
C SER A 53 -8.96 2.81 -10.18
N ILE A 54 -9.80 3.54 -10.92
CA ILE A 54 -9.34 4.58 -11.84
C ILE A 54 -8.93 5.83 -11.05
N GLN A 55 -9.73 6.18 -10.04
CA GLN A 55 -9.51 7.36 -9.22
C GLN A 55 -8.25 7.25 -8.34
N ILE A 56 -7.89 6.05 -7.87
CA ILE A 56 -6.64 5.85 -7.10
C ILE A 56 -5.36 5.97 -7.93
N GLU A 57 -5.47 5.91 -9.26
CA GLU A 57 -4.34 6.13 -10.18
C GLU A 57 -4.16 7.62 -10.51
N SER A 58 -5.16 8.46 -10.18
CA SER A 58 -5.07 9.90 -10.35
C SER A 58 -4.22 10.54 -9.25
N LYS A 59 -3.00 10.95 -9.62
CA LYS A 59 -2.10 11.71 -8.74
C LYS A 59 -2.74 12.95 -8.15
N ALA A 60 -3.51 13.69 -8.96
CA ALA A 60 -4.22 14.88 -8.53
C ALA A 60 -5.29 14.57 -7.47
N MET A 61 -6.13 13.56 -7.70
CA MET A 61 -7.23 13.23 -6.77
C MET A 61 -6.71 12.71 -5.42
N ILE A 62 -5.71 11.82 -5.44
CA ILE A 62 -5.10 11.30 -4.22
C ILE A 62 -4.40 12.42 -3.45
N THR A 63 -3.59 13.25 -4.12
CA THR A 63 -2.92 14.37 -3.46
C THR A 63 -3.92 15.33 -2.84
N GLN A 64 -5.01 15.66 -3.53
CA GLN A 64 -6.06 16.51 -3.01
C GLN A 64 -6.75 15.90 -1.78
N HIS A 65 -7.00 14.58 -1.78
CA HIS A 65 -7.57 13.89 -0.63
C HIS A 65 -6.64 13.96 0.58
N PHE A 66 -5.35 13.62 0.40
CA PHE A 66 -4.38 13.61 1.48
C PHE A 66 -4.09 15.01 2.04
N ASN A 67 -4.11 16.06 1.21
CA ASN A 67 -3.94 17.44 1.68
C ASN A 67 -5.07 17.92 2.62
N LYS A 68 -6.25 17.26 2.61
CA LYS A 68 -7.35 17.54 3.54
C LYS A 68 -7.21 16.80 4.88
N LEU A 69 -6.28 15.84 4.97
CA LEU A 69 -6.03 15.10 6.20
C LEU A 69 -5.14 15.95 7.11
N HIS A 70 -5.72 16.44 8.21
CA HIS A 70 -4.97 17.07 9.28
C HIS A 70 -4.61 16.03 10.34
N ASP A 71 -3.36 16.05 10.80
CA ASP A 71 -2.86 15.26 11.94
C ASP A 71 -3.07 13.74 11.88
N THR A 72 -3.15 13.15 10.68
CA THR A 72 -3.12 11.69 10.53
C THR A 72 -1.68 11.17 10.37
N PRO A 73 -1.35 10.00 10.95
CA PRO A 73 0.01 9.44 10.87
C PRO A 73 0.41 9.04 9.43
N TYR A 74 -0.56 8.86 8.53
CA TYR A 74 -0.36 8.48 7.14
C TYR A 74 -0.45 9.65 6.14
N LYS A 75 -0.54 10.91 6.56
CA LYS A 75 -0.77 12.07 5.66
C LYS A 75 0.23 12.19 4.50
N ASP A 76 1.46 11.70 4.68
CA ASP A 76 2.51 11.77 3.67
C ASP A 76 2.64 10.49 2.81
N PHE A 77 1.80 9.47 3.04
CA PHE A 77 1.87 8.20 2.32
C PHE A 77 1.75 8.35 0.80
N HIS A 78 0.90 9.27 0.33
CA HIS A 78 0.70 9.51 -1.10
C HIS A 78 2.02 9.79 -1.85
N ARG A 79 2.98 10.47 -1.22
CA ARG A 79 4.30 10.75 -1.82
C ARG A 79 5.11 9.48 -2.01
N ALA A 80 5.09 8.59 -1.02
CA ALA A 80 5.74 7.30 -1.10
C ALA A 80 5.07 6.41 -2.15
N TYR A 81 3.74 6.38 -2.19
CA TYR A 81 2.97 5.64 -3.20
C TYR A 81 3.29 6.11 -4.63
N PHE A 82 3.36 7.42 -4.88
CA PHE A 82 3.69 7.91 -6.22
C PHE A 82 5.12 7.62 -6.63
N LYS A 83 6.07 7.69 -5.68
CA LYS A 83 7.40 7.14 -5.94
C LYS A 83 7.27 5.67 -6.36
N MET A 84 6.55 4.86 -5.56
CA MET A 84 6.32 3.41 -5.75
C MET A 84 5.71 2.98 -7.09
N ILE A 85 5.05 3.88 -7.82
CA ILE A 85 4.54 3.57 -9.16
C ILE A 85 5.43 4.14 -10.28
N ASP A 86 6.16 5.23 -10.00
CA ASP A 86 6.96 5.97 -11.00
C ASP A 86 8.34 5.33 -11.24
N SER A 87 8.89 4.59 -10.26
CA SER A 87 10.20 3.94 -10.41
C SER A 87 10.07 2.55 -11.05
N GLU A 88 11.06 2.13 -11.84
CA GLU A 88 11.18 0.74 -12.29
C GLU A 88 11.65 -0.13 -11.10
N TYR A 89 10.68 -0.56 -10.27
CA TYR A 89 10.91 -1.23 -9.00
C TYR A 89 11.41 -2.67 -9.15
N ASN A 90 12.71 -2.82 -9.42
CA ASN A 90 13.29 -4.10 -9.81
C ASN A 90 14.29 -4.67 -8.80
N SER A 91 14.44 -4.07 -7.60
CA SER A 91 15.42 -4.54 -6.62
C SER A 91 14.81 -4.97 -5.28
N LEU A 92 15.51 -5.90 -4.62
CA LEU A 92 15.17 -6.45 -3.31
C LEU A 92 15.09 -5.37 -2.23
N GLN A 93 16.08 -4.48 -2.17
CA GLN A 93 16.13 -3.42 -1.17
C GLN A 93 14.94 -2.48 -1.30
N VAL A 94 14.58 -2.13 -2.54
CA VAL A 94 13.46 -1.22 -2.78
C VAL A 94 12.13 -1.89 -2.44
N SER A 95 11.96 -3.17 -2.80
CA SER A 95 10.78 -3.96 -2.42
C SER A 95 10.62 -4.11 -0.90
N THR A 96 11.73 -4.29 -0.18
CA THR A 96 11.74 -4.38 1.29
C THR A 96 11.33 -3.06 1.94
N ASN A 97 11.85 -1.93 1.44
CA ASN A 97 11.48 -0.60 1.92
C ASN A 97 10.00 -0.29 1.63
N ALA A 98 9.51 -0.69 0.45
CA ALA A 98 8.11 -0.55 0.07
C ALA A 98 7.21 -1.41 0.97
N LEU A 99 7.58 -2.67 1.25
CA LEU A 99 6.85 -3.56 2.15
C LEU A 99 6.65 -2.92 3.52
N LYS A 100 7.73 -2.40 4.12
CA LYS A 100 7.66 -1.71 5.42
C LYS A 100 6.70 -0.52 5.37
N THR A 101 6.88 0.35 4.37
CA THR A 101 6.08 1.57 4.21
C THR A 101 4.59 1.28 4.04
N VAL A 102 4.24 0.28 3.23
CA VAL A 102 2.83 -0.10 3.00
C VAL A 102 2.25 -0.84 4.20
N LYS A 103 3.03 -1.67 4.91
CA LYS A 103 2.61 -2.34 6.15
C LYS A 103 2.28 -1.33 7.24
N ASP A 104 3.13 -0.31 7.42
CA ASP A 104 2.88 0.79 8.36
C ASP A 104 1.60 1.55 7.97
N PHE A 105 1.42 1.86 6.68
CA PHE A 105 0.22 2.52 6.19
C PHE A 105 -1.07 1.71 6.45
N VAL A 106 -1.06 0.41 6.15
CA VAL A 106 -2.20 -0.49 6.40
C VAL A 106 -2.57 -0.50 7.88
N ASN A 107 -1.58 -0.63 8.76
CA ASN A 107 -1.80 -0.62 10.20
C ASN A 107 -2.41 0.71 10.66
N GLN A 108 -1.86 1.83 10.24
CA GLN A 108 -2.33 3.16 10.65
C GLN A 108 -3.75 3.47 10.15
N VAL A 109 -4.12 3.02 8.95
CA VAL A 109 -5.50 3.16 8.43
C VAL A 109 -6.48 2.29 9.21
N GLU A 110 -6.07 1.08 9.59
CA GLU A 110 -6.89 0.20 10.42
C GLU A 110 -7.08 0.74 11.84
N GLU A 111 -6.00 1.19 12.49
CA GLU A 111 -6.05 1.80 13.82
C GLU A 111 -6.97 3.03 13.83
N ASN A 112 -6.85 3.91 12.83
CA ASN A 112 -7.73 5.09 12.74
C ASN A 112 -9.20 4.72 12.49
N ARG A 113 -9.48 3.54 11.90
CA ARG A 113 -10.86 3.03 11.77
C ARG A 113 -11.41 2.54 13.10
N GLN A 114 -10.58 1.97 13.97
CA GLN A 114 -11.02 1.44 15.26
C GLN A 114 -11.29 2.53 16.31
N ILE A 115 -10.69 3.71 16.13
CA ILE A 115 -10.86 4.87 17.03
C ILE A 115 -12.15 5.66 16.72
N LYS A 116 -12.71 5.53 15.51
CA LYS A 116 -13.94 6.21 15.06
C LYS A 116 -15.18 5.35 15.26
#